data_AF-A0A8D2GVD6-F1
#
_entry.id   AF-A0A8D2GVD6-F1
#
_cell.length_a   1.000
_cell.length_b   1.000
_cell.length_c   1.000
_cell.angle_alpha   90.00
_cell.angle_beta   90.00
_cell.angle_gamma   90.00
#
_symmetry.space_group_name_H-M   'P 1'
#
loop_
_entity.id
_entity.type
_entity.pdbx_description
1 polymer ?
#
loop_
_entity_poly.entity_id
_entity_poly.type
_entity_poly.pdbx_seq_one_letter_code
_entity_poly.pdbx_strand_id
1 'polypeptide(L)' 'MGDFKSISTSTKMVNSRKITTKRIIENIQERVEVEDNSQLKSLTINGKEQLLHLDNKQFNTGI' A
#
# COMPACT_ATOMS: atom_id res chain seq x y z
N MET A 1 -25.87 -2.45 7.46
CA MET A 1 -25.16 -3.27 6.46
C MET A 1 -23.81 -2.59 6.28
N GLY A 2 -22.76 -3.10 6.93
CA GLY A 2 -21.48 -2.40 7.00
C GLY A 2 -20.68 -2.56 5.72
N ASP A 3 -19.96 -1.51 5.32
CA ASP A 3 -19.01 -1.58 4.22
C ASP A 3 -17.94 -2.64 4.54
N PHE A 4 -17.78 -3.62 3.66
CA PHE A 4 -16.78 -4.67 3.84
C PHE A 4 -15.40 -4.13 3.48
N LYS A 5 -14.53 -4.07 4.49
CA LYS A 5 -13.11 -3.72 4.34
C LYS A 5 -12.25 -4.93 4.72
N SER A 6 -11.45 -5.41 3.78
CA SER A 6 -10.42 -6.42 4.02
C SER A 6 -9.05 -5.81 3.83
N ILE A 7 -8.13 -6.08 4.75
CA ILE A 7 -6.74 -5.63 4.66
C ILE A 7 -5.84 -6.83 4.86
N SER A 8 -4.95 -7.08 3.91
CA SER A 8 -3.91 -8.10 4.00
C SER A 8 -2.55 -7.45 3.82
N THR A 9 -1.62 -7.77 4.71
CA THR A 9 -0.28 -7.22 4.69
C THR A 9 0.72 -8.36 4.62
N SER A 10 1.71 -8.25 3.73
CA SER A 10 2.85 -9.15 3.68
C SER A 10 4.15 -8.35 3.76
N THR A 11 5.18 -8.97 4.29
CA THR A 11 6.52 -8.38 4.38
C THR A 11 7.53 -9.41 3.92
N LYS A 12 8.49 -8.98 3.12
CA LYS A 12 9.62 -9.80 2.68
C LYS A 12 10.92 -9.00 2.72
N MET A 13 12.03 -9.68 2.95
CA MET A 13 13.36 -9.11 2.87
C MET A 13 13.95 -9.38 1.48
N VAL A 14 14.40 -8.33 0.79
CA VAL A 14 15.04 -8.41 -0.54
C VAL A 14 16.31 -7.58 -0.51
N ASN A 15 17.48 -8.19 -0.71
CA ASN A 15 18.78 -7.48 -0.71
C ASN A 15 18.97 -6.58 0.53
N SER A 16 18.68 -7.11 1.73
CA SER A 16 18.71 -6.37 3.00
C SER A 16 17.71 -5.20 3.12
N ARG A 17 16.79 -5.05 2.17
CA ARG A 17 15.69 -4.07 2.23
C ARG A 17 14.39 -4.74 2.67
N LYS A 18 13.64 -4.05 3.52
CA LYS A 18 12.32 -4.49 3.95
C LYS A 18 11.29 -4.02 2.93
N ILE A 19 10.66 -4.97 2.26
CA ILE A 19 9.57 -4.71 1.32
C ILE A 19 8.25 -5.09 2.00
N THR A 20 7.36 -4.11 2.17
CA THR A 20 6.01 -4.33 2.69
C THR A 20 5.01 -4.20 1.55
N THR A 21 4.06 -5.12 1.45
CA THR A 21 2.93 -5.02 0.51
C THR A 21 1.64 -5.03 1.30
N LYS A 22 0.83 -3.98 1.16
CA LYS A 22 -0.49 -3.88 1.77
C LYS A 22 -1.54 -3.92 0.66
N ARG A 23 -2.48 -4.85 0.76
CA ARG A 23 -3.64 -4.97 -0.12
C ARG A 23 -4.90 -4.67 0.69
N ILE A 24 -5.69 -3.73 0.19
CA ILE A 24 -6.91 -3.23 0.81
C ILE A 24 -8.05 -3.45 -0.20
N ILE A 25 -9.09 -4.14 0.22
CA ILE A 25 -10.33 -4.29 -0.53
C ILE A 25 -11.42 -3.54 0.24
N GLU A 26 -11.98 -2.50 -0.35
CA GLU A 26 -13.03 -1.67 0.26
C GLU A 26 -13.98 -1.23 -0.84
N ASN A 27 -15.30 -1.32 -0.61
CA ASN A 27 -16.32 -0.91 -1.59
C ASN A 27 -16.12 -1.48 -3.01
N ILE A 28 -15.73 -2.77 -3.11
CA ILE A 28 -15.45 -3.48 -4.38
C ILE A 28 -14.21 -2.92 -5.12
N GLN A 29 -13.46 -2.01 -4.51
CA GLN A 29 -12.20 -1.50 -5.04
C GLN A 29 -11.02 -2.15 -4.35
N GLU A 30 -10.04 -2.56 -5.16
CA GLU A 30 -8.75 -3.02 -4.70
C GLU A 30 -7.72 -1.91 -4.74
N ARG A 31 -6.95 -1.79 -3.65
CA ARG A 31 -5.77 -0.95 -3.56
C ARG A 31 -4.58 -1.79 -3.09
N VAL A 32 -3.46 -1.72 -3.81
CA VAL A 32 -2.20 -2.38 -3.45
C VAL A 32 -1.11 -1.34 -3.31
N GLU A 33 -0.49 -1.29 -2.14
CA GLU A 33 0.63 -0.41 -1.80
C GLU A 33 1.89 -1.27 -1.62
N VAL A 34 3.00 -0.85 -2.23
CA VAL A 34 4.31 -1.46 -2.00
C VAL A 34 5.25 -0.41 -1.44
N GLU A 35 5.82 -0.71 -0.29
CA GLU A 35 6.78 0.14 0.42
C GLU A 35 8.16 -0.52 0.44
N ASP A 36 9.21 0.27 0.18
CA ASP A 36 10.62 -0.11 0.40
C ASP A 36 11.17 0.80 1.49
N ASN A 37 11.59 0.22 2.62
CA ASN A 37 12.12 0.95 3.78
C ASN A 37 11.23 2.13 4.22
N SER A 38 9.92 1.89 4.31
CA SER A 38 8.90 2.86 4.70
C SER A 38 8.66 4.01 3.71
N GLN A 39 9.21 3.93 2.49
CA GLN A 39 8.85 4.82 1.40
C GLN A 39 7.93 4.08 0.42
N LEU A 40 6.75 4.65 0.16
CA LEU A 40 5.84 4.13 -0.86
C LEU A 40 6.54 4.17 -2.23
N LYS A 41 6.58 3.04 -2.92
CA LYS A 41 7.22 2.91 -4.24
C LYS A 41 6.20 2.75 -5.35
N SER A 42 5.12 2.02 -5.09
CA SER A 42 4.07 1.81 -6.08
C SER A 42 2.69 1.76 -5.42
N LEU A 43 1.70 2.22 -6.17
CA LEU A 43 0.29 2.16 -5.82
C LEU A 43 -0.45 1.63 -7.04
N THR A 44 -1.23 0.57 -6.84
CA THR A 44 -2.09 0.00 -7.87
C THR A 44 -3.53 0.06 -7.37
N ILE A 45 -4.43 0.57 -8.21
CA ILE A 45 -5.87 0.61 -7.91
C ILE A 45 -6.59 -0.20 -8.99
N ASN A 46 -7.35 -1.23 -8.59
CA ASN A 46 -8.07 -2.14 -9.49
C ASN A 46 -7.17 -2.67 -10.64
N GLY A 47 -5.95 -3.09 -10.31
CA GLY A 47 -4.96 -3.57 -11.27
C GLY A 47 -4.29 -2.48 -12.13
N LYS A 48 -4.63 -1.20 -11.98
CA LYS A 48 -4.01 -0.08 -12.71
C LYS A 48 -3.00 0.64 -11.85
N GLU A 49 -1.74 0.65 -12.30
CA GLU A 49 -0.66 1.40 -11.66
C GLU A 49 -0.98 2.91 -11.68
N GLN A 50 -0.82 3.54 -10.53
CA GLN A 50 -1.03 4.97 -10.34
C GLN A 50 0.33 5.66 -10.39
N LEU A 51 0.42 6.75 -11.16
CA LEU A 51 1.59 7.62 -11.11
C LEU A 51 1.63 8.31 -9.75
N LEU A 52 2.53 7.84 -8.89
CA LEU A 52 2.81 8.49 -7.62
C LEU A 52 3.75 9.65 -7.88
N HIS A 53 3.25 10.87 -7.70
CA HIS A 53 4.12 12.00 -7.40
C HIS A 53 4.66 11.76 -5.98
N LEU A 54 5.85 11.17 -5.90
CA LEU A 54 6.53 10.89 -4.64
C LEU A 54 7.04 12.19 -4.02
N ASP A 55 6.12 13.01 -3.51
CA ASP A 55 6.47 14.01 -2.52
C ASP A 55 6.82 13.26 -1.22
N ASN A 56 8.04 13.47 -0.72
CA ASN A 56 8.58 12.89 0.51
C ASN A 56 7.85 13.42 1.77
N LYS A 57 6.53 13.33 1.83
CA LYS A 57 5.74 13.67 2.99
C LYS A 57 5.42 12.38 3.74
N GLN A 58 6.12 12.18 4.85
CA GLN A 58 5.84 11.14 5.82
C GLN A 58 4.34 11.13 6.15
N PHE A 59 3.65 10.05 5.82
CA PHE A 59 2.28 9.81 6.30
C PHE A 59 2.34 9.42 7.78
N ASN A 60 2.48 10.43 8.64
CA ASN A 60 2.05 10.32 10.03
C ASN A 60 0.54 10.58 10.06
N THR A 61 -0.24 9.52 10.17
CA THR A 61 -1.61 9.52 10.69
C THR A 61 -1.72 8.23 11.50
N GLY A 62 -1.53 8.26 12.81
CA GLY A 62 -2.44 8.90 13.74
C GLY A 62 -3.56 7.91 14.04
N ILE A 63 -3.31 7.03 15.02
CA ILE A 63 -4.33 6.36 15.84
C ILE A 63 -4.05 6.79 17.28
#